data_AF-A0A453K025-F1
#
_entry.id   AF-A0A453K025-F1
#
_cell.length_a   1.000
_cell.length_b   1.000
_cell.length_c   1.000
_cell.angle_alpha   90.00
_cell.angle_beta   90.00
_cell.angle_gamma   90.00
#
_symmetry.space_group_name_H-M   'P 1'
#
loop_
_entity.id
_entity.type
_entity.pdbx_description
1 polymer ?
#
loop_
_entity_poly.entity_id
_entity_poly.type
_entity_poly.pdbx_seq_one_letter_code
_entity_poly.pdbx_strand_id
1 'polypeptide(L)'
;MARLLIAITILFIQQLVFAVILCPLAALYLCGLVITGGISLWRLIRRDYGEVDGGANLQPALNVLYSLALFQGVLFCYRFFSYSAGDGLVSKVVEEYKLDKEGPFRKSVKEYLRQTRNGCAKDPSFIKERNLVTYAVDLMKFESSGSYLSGARILDALLAQSELKEQHSMIAQLIGSASCSQIVEKLLQALDSRSRQDKEIMELAARIVVKLAGEIHLKRFPQGILCISSLLETSQRQPDDDSAPSDEFKSLMKQGLVILDSLAADKHNCSLICEDQSLLFKVMAPISSDMLHLIDHDEWFSVAAASLQVMCRIVTSPGSTGENLRNQIHGNKEVISSMEQILECKTCRKHKLYILVIKILTKLPMDAAPGVGTKSRGKFIKTMARILTSDSETQDSSIRKLAGEALAMLSEKYATIFLKENGGVVDDLSRMLFNADHNAYRITAAETLKHLCMHYKENDDCFKELMKTMKDVTPKVNFILFSCSLA
;
A
#
# COMPACT_ATOMS: atom_id res chain seq x y z
N MET A 1 8.87 -0.05 70.99
CA MET A 1 10.32 -0.25 71.10
C MET A 1 10.75 -1.69 70.83
N ALA A 2 10.33 -2.70 71.62
CA ALA A 2 10.77 -4.09 71.44
C ALA A 2 10.43 -4.70 70.05
N ARG A 3 9.22 -4.50 69.53
CA ARG A 3 8.83 -4.98 68.19
C ARG A 3 9.63 -4.33 67.05
N LEU A 4 10.04 -3.07 67.23
CA LEU A 4 10.86 -2.34 66.25
C LEU A 4 12.30 -2.87 66.26
N LEU A 5 12.87 -3.12 67.45
CA LEU A 5 14.18 -3.76 67.62
C LEU A 5 14.24 -5.17 67.03
N ILE A 6 13.17 -5.96 67.21
CA ILE A 6 13.05 -7.30 66.61
C ILE A 6 12.98 -7.20 65.08
N ALA A 7 12.21 -6.26 64.53
CA ALA A 7 12.15 -6.05 63.07
C ALA A 7 13.51 -5.63 62.49
N ILE A 8 14.22 -4.71 63.15
CA ILE A 8 15.56 -4.24 62.72
C ILE A 8 16.58 -5.39 62.75
N THR A 9 16.57 -6.20 63.81
CA THR A 9 17.49 -7.36 63.93
C THR A 9 17.22 -8.42 62.88
N ILE A 10 15.95 -8.73 62.58
CA ILE A 10 15.58 -9.65 61.49
C ILE A 10 16.08 -9.12 60.13
N LEU A 11 15.89 -7.82 59.86
CA LEU A 11 16.30 -7.19 58.60
C LEU A 11 17.83 -7.23 58.44
N PHE A 12 18.57 -6.97 59.53
CA PHE A 12 20.02 -7.09 59.57
C PHE A 12 20.50 -8.52 59.30
N ILE A 13 19.87 -9.54 59.93
CA ILE A 13 20.19 -10.95 59.70
C ILE A 13 19.89 -11.35 58.24
N GLN A 14 18.74 -10.93 57.69
CA GLN A 14 18.39 -11.21 56.28
C GLN A 14 19.41 -10.62 55.31
N GLN A 15 19.86 -9.38 55.57
CA GLN A 15 20.85 -8.72 54.73
C GLN A 15 22.23 -9.38 54.84
N LEU A 16 22.60 -9.88 56.02
CA LEU A 16 23.83 -10.63 56.25
C LEU A 16 23.79 -12.00 55.56
N VAL A 17 22.68 -12.75 55.66
CA VAL A 17 22.49 -14.02 54.94
C VAL A 17 22.56 -13.81 53.43
N PHE A 18 21.92 -12.75 52.92
CA PHE A 18 21.98 -12.39 51.51
C PHE A 18 23.43 -12.11 51.06
N ALA A 19 24.16 -11.28 51.79
CA ALA A 19 25.51 -10.86 51.42
C ALA A 19 26.56 -11.97 51.58
N VAL A 20 26.49 -12.78 52.63
CA VAL A 20 27.53 -13.76 52.98
C VAL A 20 27.28 -15.12 52.36
N ILE A 21 26.02 -15.52 52.17
CA ILE A 21 25.68 -16.85 51.66
C ILE A 21 25.17 -16.77 50.23
N LEU A 22 24.12 -15.98 49.97
CA LEU A 22 23.47 -15.99 48.65
C LEU A 22 24.33 -15.34 47.57
N CYS A 23 25.02 -14.23 47.85
CA CYS A 23 25.89 -13.58 46.88
C CYS A 23 27.08 -14.46 46.43
N PRO A 24 27.88 -15.07 47.34
CA PRO A 24 28.96 -15.97 46.93
C PRO A 24 28.46 -17.23 46.26
N LEU A 25 27.33 -17.79 46.72
CA LEU A 25 26.70 -18.94 46.08
C LEU A 25 26.27 -18.58 44.64
N ALA A 26 25.64 -17.42 44.44
CA ALA A 26 25.27 -16.93 43.12
C ALA A 26 26.50 -16.69 42.24
N ALA A 27 27.58 -16.11 42.79
CA ALA A 27 28.85 -15.94 42.08
C ALA A 27 29.46 -17.29 41.67
N LEU A 28 29.41 -18.31 42.53
CA LEU A 28 29.87 -19.66 42.21
C LEU A 28 28.95 -20.35 41.19
N TYR A 29 27.64 -20.14 41.23
CA TYR A 29 26.74 -20.69 40.21
C TYR A 29 26.93 -20.01 38.85
N LEU A 30 27.15 -18.69 38.82
CA LEU A 30 27.29 -17.90 37.59
C LEU A 30 28.70 -18.06 36.98
N CYS A 31 29.73 -18.07 37.82
CA CYS A 31 31.13 -18.06 37.39
C CYS A 31 31.84 -19.40 37.61
N GLY A 32 31.19 -20.39 38.24
CA GLY A 32 31.81 -21.67 38.58
C GLY A 32 32.41 -22.38 37.38
N LEU A 33 31.71 -22.39 36.24
CA LEU A 33 32.23 -22.98 34.99
C LEU A 33 33.43 -22.21 34.41
N VAL A 34 33.51 -20.89 34.64
CA VAL A 34 34.65 -20.06 34.24
C VAL A 34 35.85 -20.33 35.15
N ILE A 35 35.60 -20.42 36.46
CA ILE A 35 36.62 -20.70 37.48
C ILE A 35 37.19 -22.11 37.26
N THR A 36 36.34 -23.13 37.08
CA THR A 36 36.79 -24.50 36.83
C THR A 36 37.52 -24.63 35.51
N GLY A 37 37.07 -23.92 34.46
CA GLY A 37 37.79 -23.82 33.19
C GLY A 37 39.19 -23.22 33.37
N GLY A 38 39.30 -22.11 34.10
CA GLY A 38 40.58 -21.45 34.40
C GLY A 38 41.53 -22.30 35.24
N ILE A 39 41.03 -22.97 36.28
CA ILE A 39 41.82 -23.91 37.10
C ILE A 39 42.28 -25.10 36.25
N SER A 40 41.42 -25.62 35.39
CA SER A 40 41.75 -26.76 34.51
C SER A 40 42.81 -26.39 33.48
N LEU A 41 42.73 -25.20 32.89
CA LEU A 41 43.77 -24.66 32.01
C LEU A 41 45.10 -24.52 32.76
N TRP A 42 45.07 -23.94 33.95
CA TRP A 42 46.27 -23.76 34.78
C TRP A 42 46.93 -25.10 35.14
N ARG A 43 46.13 -26.10 35.53
CA ARG A 43 46.61 -27.47 35.79
C ARG A 43 47.20 -28.10 34.54
N LEU A 44 46.51 -28.07 33.39
CA LEU A 44 47.01 -28.61 32.12
C LEU A 44 48.35 -28.03 31.67
N ILE A 45 48.62 -26.76 32.01
CA ILE A 45 49.91 -26.10 31.74
C ILE A 45 50.98 -26.58 32.72
N ARG A 46 50.69 -26.62 34.03
CA ARG A 46 51.67 -26.91 35.07
C ARG A 46 52.03 -28.40 35.16
N ARG A 47 51.09 -29.29 34.83
CA ARG A 47 51.24 -30.77 34.82
C ARG A 47 51.85 -31.37 36.10
N ASP A 48 51.61 -30.75 37.25
CA ASP A 48 52.20 -31.09 38.55
C ASP A 48 51.43 -32.18 39.31
N TYR A 49 50.86 -33.16 38.60
CA TYR A 49 50.02 -34.21 39.18
C TYR A 49 50.41 -35.59 38.64
N GLY A 50 50.81 -36.49 39.54
CA GLY A 50 51.21 -37.87 39.22
C GLY A 50 52.52 -38.36 39.84
N GLU A 51 53.27 -37.52 40.56
CA GLU A 51 54.59 -37.89 41.11
C GLU A 51 54.54 -38.70 42.43
N VAL A 52 53.37 -38.87 43.05
CA VAL A 52 53.26 -39.54 44.37
C VAL A 52 52.25 -40.68 44.28
N ASP A 53 52.75 -41.92 44.20
CA ASP A 53 52.03 -43.20 44.32
C ASP A 53 50.78 -43.42 43.45
N GLY A 54 50.59 -42.62 42.40
CA GLY A 54 49.51 -42.78 41.44
C GLY A 54 49.79 -43.89 40.44
N GLY A 55 48.92 -44.90 40.35
CA GLY A 55 49.02 -45.94 39.33
C GLY A 55 49.12 -45.37 37.91
N ALA A 56 49.67 -46.14 36.96
CA ALA A 56 50.06 -45.71 35.61
C ALA A 56 49.00 -44.91 34.80
N ASN A 57 47.72 -44.99 35.18
CA ASN A 57 46.61 -44.32 34.52
C ASN A 57 46.22 -42.96 35.12
N LEU A 58 46.80 -42.54 36.25
CA LEU A 58 46.39 -41.31 36.96
C LEU A 58 46.61 -40.04 36.12
N GLN A 59 47.80 -39.89 35.55
CA GLN A 59 48.14 -38.72 34.75
C GLN A 59 47.32 -38.63 33.44
N PRO A 60 47.16 -39.72 32.65
CA PRO A 60 46.23 -39.73 31.52
C PRO A 60 44.79 -39.38 31.91
N ALA A 61 44.27 -39.93 33.02
CA ALA A 61 42.92 -39.67 33.48
C ALA A 61 42.71 -38.20 33.87
N LEU A 62 43.66 -37.59 34.58
CA LEU A 62 43.60 -36.17 34.95
C LEU A 62 43.70 -35.25 33.73
N ASN A 63 44.49 -35.61 32.72
CA ASN A 63 44.53 -34.85 31.46
C ASN A 63 43.17 -34.86 30.76
N VAL A 64 42.49 -36.00 30.70
CA VAL A 64 41.12 -36.08 30.13
C VAL A 64 40.14 -35.24 30.96
N LEU A 65 40.18 -35.37 32.30
CA LEU A 65 39.30 -34.63 33.20
C LEU A 65 39.45 -33.11 33.06
N TYR A 66 40.69 -32.60 33.15
CA TYR A 66 40.94 -31.16 33.00
C TYR A 66 40.66 -30.68 31.57
N SER A 67 40.91 -31.49 30.54
CA SER A 67 40.54 -31.12 29.16
C SER A 67 39.03 -31.01 29.00
N LEU A 68 38.26 -31.92 29.60
CA LEU A 68 36.80 -31.87 29.56
C LEU A 68 36.26 -30.65 30.33
N ALA A 69 36.78 -30.37 31.52
CA ALA A 69 36.37 -29.21 32.31
C ALA A 69 36.74 -27.88 31.62
N LEU A 70 37.92 -27.81 30.99
CA LEU A 70 38.31 -26.67 30.15
C LEU A 70 37.36 -26.49 28.96
N PHE A 71 37.05 -27.58 28.26
CA PHE A 71 36.13 -27.55 27.13
C PHE A 71 34.72 -27.09 27.54
N GLN A 72 34.21 -27.58 28.68
CA GLN A 72 32.94 -27.12 29.26
C GLN A 72 32.97 -25.62 29.59
N GLY A 73 34.06 -25.11 30.18
CA GLY A 73 34.24 -23.69 30.45
C GLY A 73 34.25 -22.84 29.17
N VAL A 74 34.97 -23.29 28.13
CA VAL A 74 35.00 -22.61 26.83
C VAL A 74 33.62 -22.58 26.17
N LEU A 75 32.88 -23.70 26.16
CA LEU A 75 31.52 -23.77 25.63
C LEU A 75 30.56 -22.85 26.41
N PHE A 76 30.70 -22.79 27.73
CA PHE A 76 29.92 -21.89 28.56
C PHE A 76 30.20 -20.42 28.21
N CYS A 77 31.48 -20.02 28.12
CA CYS A 77 31.87 -18.68 27.70
C CYS A 77 31.31 -18.35 26.31
N TYR A 78 31.47 -19.25 25.33
CA TYR A 78 30.92 -19.06 23.98
C TYR A 78 29.40 -18.86 24.01
N ARG A 79 28.66 -19.68 24.77
CA ARG A 79 27.21 -19.55 24.91
C ARG A 79 26.82 -18.24 25.59
N PHE A 80 27.54 -17.83 26.63
CA PHE A 80 27.30 -16.58 27.35
C PHE A 80 27.55 -15.35 26.47
N PHE A 81 28.69 -15.28 25.80
CA PHE A 81 29.02 -14.19 24.89
C PHE A 81 28.09 -14.17 23.67
N SER A 82 27.74 -15.33 23.10
CA SER A 82 26.73 -15.41 22.06
C SER A 82 25.40 -14.85 22.56
N TYR A 83 24.99 -15.18 23.79
CA TYR A 83 23.75 -14.68 24.38
C TYR A 83 23.73 -13.16 24.48
N SER A 84 24.78 -12.59 25.06
CA SER A 84 24.95 -11.14 25.25
C SER A 84 25.12 -10.38 23.91
N ALA A 85 25.78 -10.98 22.92
CA ALA A 85 25.96 -10.39 21.59
C ALA A 85 24.68 -10.37 20.75
N GLY A 86 23.62 -11.06 21.19
CA GLY A 86 22.35 -11.14 20.45
C GLY A 86 21.70 -9.78 20.22
N ASP A 87 21.85 -8.84 21.16
CA ASP A 87 21.30 -7.49 21.02
C ASP A 87 21.97 -6.71 19.87
N GLY A 88 23.29 -6.87 19.71
CA GLY A 88 24.04 -6.30 18.59
C GLY A 88 23.63 -6.89 17.23
N LEU A 89 23.30 -8.19 17.17
CA LEU A 89 22.80 -8.81 15.94
C LEU A 89 21.41 -8.27 15.58
N VAL A 90 20.51 -8.14 16.56
CA VAL A 90 19.18 -7.54 16.36
C VAL A 90 19.34 -6.10 15.84
N SER A 91 20.24 -5.32 16.41
CA SER A 91 20.50 -3.94 15.97
C SER A 91 20.98 -3.88 14.51
N LYS A 92 21.87 -4.79 14.09
CA LYS A 92 22.31 -4.89 12.68
C LYS A 92 21.16 -5.22 11.75
N VAL A 93 20.29 -6.17 12.13
CA VAL A 93 19.12 -6.54 11.33
C VAL A 93 18.14 -5.36 11.22
N VAL A 94 17.86 -4.67 12.32
CA VAL A 94 16.98 -3.50 12.33
C VAL A 94 17.55 -2.36 11.47
N GLU A 95 18.87 -2.15 11.51
CA GLU A 95 19.57 -1.17 10.70
C GLU A 95 19.56 -1.52 9.20
N GLU A 96 19.80 -2.79 8.86
CA GLU A 96 19.75 -3.29 7.48
C GLU A 96 18.38 -3.04 6.85
N TYR A 97 17.31 -3.27 7.63
CA TYR A 97 15.94 -2.99 7.20
C TYR A 97 15.53 -1.51 7.33
N LYS A 98 16.43 -0.62 7.76
CA LYS A 98 16.19 0.82 7.98
C LYS A 98 14.99 1.10 8.89
N LEU A 99 14.78 0.26 9.90
CA LEU A 99 13.65 0.34 10.81
C LEU A 99 14.02 1.06 12.10
N ASP A 100 13.00 1.52 12.83
CA ASP A 100 13.20 2.20 14.09
C ASP A 100 13.96 1.33 15.11
N LYS A 101 14.99 1.94 15.72
CA LYS A 101 15.92 1.30 16.66
C LYS A 101 15.24 0.91 17.97
N GLU A 102 14.12 1.53 18.31
CA GLU A 102 13.39 1.33 19.57
C GLU A 102 11.92 0.97 19.31
N GLY A 103 11.64 0.07 18.36
CA GLY A 103 10.27 -0.28 17.95
C GLY A 103 9.73 -1.65 18.41
N PRO A 104 8.40 -1.88 18.31
CA PRO A 104 7.79 -3.21 18.43
C PRO A 104 8.33 -4.26 17.44
N PHE A 105 8.81 -3.82 16.28
CA PHE A 105 9.51 -4.70 15.32
C PHE A 105 10.80 -5.27 15.92
N ARG A 106 11.61 -4.45 16.59
CA ARG A 106 12.84 -4.91 17.28
C ARG A 106 12.54 -6.01 18.30
N LYS A 107 11.45 -5.88 19.06
CA LYS A 107 10.98 -6.92 19.98
C LYS A 107 10.67 -8.23 19.24
N SER A 108 10.02 -8.13 18.08
CA SER A 108 9.67 -9.29 17.23
C SER A 108 10.91 -9.99 16.65
N VAL A 109 11.92 -9.23 16.20
CA VAL A 109 13.22 -9.78 15.74
C VAL A 109 14.03 -10.38 16.88
N LYS A 110 14.03 -9.75 18.06
CA LYS A 110 14.67 -10.30 19.26
C LYS A 110 14.05 -11.64 19.65
N GLU A 111 12.73 -11.74 19.57
CA GLU A 111 12.00 -12.98 19.81
C GLU A 111 12.29 -14.05 18.76
N TYR A 112 12.35 -13.67 17.47
CA TYR A 112 12.81 -14.55 16.38
C TYR A 112 14.20 -15.14 16.67
N LEU A 113 15.17 -14.30 17.04
CA LEU A 113 16.53 -14.73 17.36
C LEU A 113 16.55 -15.67 18.57
N ARG A 114 15.79 -15.34 19.62
CA ARG A 114 15.66 -16.16 20.84
C ARG A 114 15.12 -17.54 20.52
N GLN A 115 14.03 -17.63 19.75
CA GLN A 115 13.45 -18.91 19.35
C GLN A 115 14.39 -19.71 18.46
N THR A 116 15.06 -19.04 17.50
CA THR A 116 16.02 -19.68 16.61
C THR A 116 17.18 -20.29 17.38
N ARG A 117 17.74 -19.55 18.35
CA ARG A 117 18.80 -20.07 19.23
C ARG A 117 18.32 -21.27 20.06
N ASN A 118 17.14 -21.17 20.66
CA ASN A 118 16.59 -22.24 21.49
C ASN A 118 16.29 -23.50 20.67
N GLY A 119 15.81 -23.34 19.43
CA GLY A 119 15.61 -24.44 18.49
C GLY A 119 16.93 -25.09 18.09
N CYS A 120 17.92 -24.29 17.68
CA CYS A 120 19.26 -24.78 17.30
C CYS A 120 19.99 -25.50 18.45
N ALA A 121 19.75 -25.09 19.70
CA ALA A 121 20.30 -25.77 20.88
C ALA A 121 19.72 -27.18 21.10
N LYS A 122 18.53 -27.46 20.55
CA LYS A 122 17.89 -28.79 20.59
C LYS A 122 18.21 -29.60 19.34
N ASP A 123 18.14 -28.97 18.18
CA ASP A 123 18.42 -29.56 16.88
C ASP A 123 19.09 -28.52 15.97
N PRO A 124 20.36 -28.72 15.56
CA PRO A 124 21.05 -27.82 14.63
C PRO A 124 20.34 -27.66 13.28
N SER A 125 19.52 -28.62 12.85
CA SER A 125 18.80 -28.56 11.57
C SER A 125 17.64 -27.56 11.57
N PHE A 126 17.22 -27.08 12.76
CA PHE A 126 16.12 -26.14 12.97
C PHE A 126 16.18 -24.85 12.13
N ILE A 127 17.38 -24.43 11.70
CA ILE A 127 17.56 -23.19 10.93
C ILE A 127 17.30 -23.35 9.42
N LYS A 128 17.33 -24.58 8.88
CA LYS A 128 17.35 -24.81 7.41
C LYS A 128 16.14 -24.24 6.68
N GLU A 129 14.97 -24.24 7.30
CA GLU A 129 13.70 -23.79 6.69
C GLU A 129 13.20 -22.46 7.29
N ARG A 130 14.00 -21.83 8.16
CA ARG A 130 13.56 -20.71 8.98
C ARG A 130 14.19 -19.40 8.50
N ASN A 131 13.36 -18.46 8.09
CA ASN A 131 13.73 -17.07 7.84
C ASN A 131 12.67 -16.14 8.44
N LEU A 132 12.86 -14.82 8.35
CA LEU A 132 11.91 -13.84 8.90
C LEU A 132 10.52 -13.93 8.25
N VAL A 133 10.45 -14.24 6.96
CA VAL A 133 9.18 -14.40 6.22
C VAL A 133 8.45 -15.65 6.70
N THR A 134 9.09 -16.82 6.69
CA THR A 134 8.43 -18.07 7.13
C THR A 134 8.01 -17.98 8.59
N TYR A 135 8.85 -17.38 9.44
CA TYR A 135 8.50 -17.10 10.82
C TYR A 135 7.29 -16.19 10.96
N ALA A 136 7.23 -15.08 10.23
CA ALA A 136 6.11 -14.14 10.29
C ALA A 136 4.79 -14.79 9.81
N VAL A 137 4.85 -15.55 8.72
CA VAL A 137 3.71 -16.30 8.19
C VAL A 137 3.21 -17.33 9.22
N ASP A 138 4.12 -18.07 9.86
CA ASP A 138 3.74 -19.03 10.90
C ASP A 138 3.15 -18.34 12.14
N LEU A 139 3.72 -17.20 12.56
CA LEU A 139 3.16 -16.39 13.64
C LEU A 139 1.70 -15.98 13.38
N MET A 140 1.37 -15.63 12.14
CA MET A 140 0.01 -15.21 11.75
C MET A 140 -0.98 -16.37 11.64
N LYS A 141 -0.52 -17.62 11.59
CA LYS A 141 -1.40 -18.80 11.64
C LYS A 141 -1.94 -19.04 13.04
N PHE A 142 -1.20 -18.68 14.09
CA PHE A 142 -1.64 -18.89 15.47
C PHE A 142 -2.90 -18.06 15.83
N GLU A 143 -3.64 -18.55 16.82
CA GLU A 143 -4.87 -17.88 17.30
C GLU A 143 -4.58 -16.71 18.24
N SER A 144 -3.42 -16.69 18.90
CA SER A 144 -3.08 -15.62 19.83
C SER A 144 -2.88 -14.28 19.11
N SER A 145 -3.64 -13.26 19.51
CA SER A 145 -3.56 -11.90 18.96
C SER A 145 -2.13 -11.32 18.98
N GLY A 146 -1.35 -11.58 20.06
CA GLY A 146 0.04 -11.11 20.16
C GLY A 146 1.00 -11.72 19.12
N SER A 147 0.86 -13.01 18.81
CA SER A 147 1.66 -13.65 17.76
C SER A 147 1.27 -13.13 16.39
N TYR A 148 -0.04 -13.02 16.12
CA TYR A 148 -0.55 -12.46 14.87
C TYR A 148 -0.03 -11.04 14.62
N LEU A 149 -0.13 -10.15 15.61
CA LEU A 149 0.37 -8.78 15.53
C LEU A 149 1.89 -8.75 15.29
N SER A 150 2.66 -9.61 15.95
CA SER A 150 4.12 -9.69 15.75
C SER A 150 4.46 -10.15 14.33
N GLY A 151 3.73 -11.13 13.79
CA GLY A 151 3.89 -11.56 12.40
C GLY A 151 3.50 -10.48 11.40
N ALA A 152 2.37 -9.81 11.61
CA ALA A 152 1.91 -8.69 10.77
C ALA A 152 2.93 -7.54 10.74
N ARG A 153 3.51 -7.16 11.89
CA ARG A 153 4.58 -6.16 11.95
C ARG A 153 5.81 -6.55 11.13
N ILE A 154 6.19 -7.82 11.15
CA ILE A 154 7.34 -8.29 10.34
C ILE A 154 7.01 -8.23 8.85
N LEU A 155 5.83 -8.70 8.42
CA LEU A 155 5.43 -8.65 7.03
C LEU A 155 5.31 -7.21 6.51
N ASP A 156 4.66 -6.32 7.26
CA ASP A 156 4.51 -4.91 6.91
C ASP A 156 5.88 -4.24 6.72
N ALA A 157 6.81 -4.48 7.65
CA ALA A 157 8.16 -3.93 7.59
C ALA A 157 8.95 -4.43 6.36
N LEU A 158 8.83 -5.73 6.02
CA LEU A 158 9.49 -6.29 4.83
C LEU A 158 8.85 -5.75 3.53
N LEU A 159 7.53 -5.64 3.48
CA LEU A 159 6.79 -5.12 2.32
C LEU A 159 6.96 -3.61 2.11
N ALA A 160 7.38 -2.87 3.14
CA ALA A 160 7.70 -1.45 3.05
C ALA A 160 9.01 -1.17 2.28
N GLN A 161 9.94 -2.12 2.24
CA GLN A 161 11.27 -1.95 1.61
C GLN A 161 11.23 -2.37 0.14
N SER A 162 11.43 -1.42 -0.78
CA SER A 162 11.33 -1.65 -2.23
C SER A 162 12.43 -2.56 -2.80
N GLU A 163 13.55 -2.65 -2.10
CA GLU A 163 14.76 -3.37 -2.49
C GLU A 163 14.65 -4.88 -2.23
N LEU A 164 13.71 -5.31 -1.38
CA LEU A 164 13.53 -6.69 -0.94
C LEU A 164 12.65 -7.53 -1.88
N LYS A 165 12.98 -7.52 -3.18
CA LYS A 165 12.17 -8.18 -4.22
C LYS A 165 11.99 -9.68 -3.97
N GLU A 166 13.04 -10.37 -3.52
CA GLU A 166 12.98 -11.81 -3.22
C GLU A 166 12.02 -12.11 -2.06
N GLN A 167 12.07 -11.30 -1.00
CA GLN A 167 11.19 -11.44 0.16
C GLN A 167 9.75 -11.12 -0.23
N HIS A 168 9.51 -10.09 -1.04
CA HIS A 168 8.16 -9.78 -1.56
C HIS A 168 7.59 -10.95 -2.36
N SER A 169 8.40 -11.55 -3.25
CA SER A 169 7.98 -12.73 -4.00
C SER A 169 7.69 -13.92 -3.11
N MET A 170 8.50 -14.15 -2.07
CA MET A 170 8.28 -15.24 -1.10
C MET A 170 7.01 -15.00 -0.28
N ILE A 171 6.77 -13.77 0.19
CA ILE A 171 5.55 -13.40 0.93
C ILE A 171 4.33 -13.60 0.03
N ALA A 172 4.36 -13.10 -1.20
CA ALA A 172 3.27 -13.25 -2.16
C ALA A 172 2.95 -14.73 -2.41
N GLN A 173 3.97 -15.56 -2.68
CA GLN A 173 3.79 -16.99 -2.89
C GLN A 173 3.20 -17.72 -1.67
N LEU A 174 3.69 -17.41 -0.47
CA LEU A 174 3.21 -18.05 0.76
C LEU A 174 1.77 -17.63 1.08
N ILE A 175 1.48 -16.33 1.09
CA ILE A 175 0.16 -15.78 1.42
C ILE A 175 -0.88 -16.11 0.34
N GLY A 176 -0.49 -16.10 -0.94
CA GLY A 176 -1.35 -16.51 -2.06
C GLY A 176 -1.63 -18.01 -2.13
N SER A 177 -0.85 -18.84 -1.42
CA SER A 177 -1.07 -20.28 -1.36
C SER A 177 -2.37 -20.64 -0.64
N ALA A 178 -3.02 -21.72 -1.06
CA ALA A 178 -4.23 -22.23 -0.41
C ALA A 178 -4.01 -22.55 1.09
N SER A 179 -2.78 -22.94 1.47
CA SER A 179 -2.41 -23.27 2.85
C SER A 179 -2.43 -22.07 3.81
N CYS A 180 -2.43 -20.84 3.28
CA CYS A 180 -2.43 -19.60 4.05
C CYS A 180 -3.71 -18.78 3.89
N SER A 181 -4.79 -19.38 3.35
CA SER A 181 -6.08 -18.71 3.14
C SER A 181 -6.63 -18.06 4.43
N GLN A 182 -6.45 -18.72 5.58
CA GLN A 182 -6.83 -18.20 6.90
C GLN A 182 -6.13 -16.90 7.29
N ILE A 183 -4.91 -16.65 6.78
CA ILE A 183 -4.17 -15.41 7.04
C ILE A 183 -4.81 -14.28 6.26
N VAL A 184 -5.13 -14.51 4.98
CA VAL A 184 -5.83 -13.54 4.13
C VAL A 184 -7.21 -13.23 4.71
N GLU A 185 -7.93 -14.24 5.16
CA GLU A 185 -9.22 -14.05 5.81
C GLU A 185 -9.12 -13.19 7.08
N LYS A 186 -8.16 -13.46 7.97
CA LYS A 186 -7.91 -12.63 9.17
C LYS A 186 -7.50 -11.20 8.82
N LEU A 187 -6.67 -11.01 7.79
CA LEU A 187 -6.29 -9.69 7.30
C LEU A 187 -7.51 -8.91 6.81
N LEU A 188 -8.38 -9.55 6.02
CA LEU A 188 -9.61 -8.91 5.52
C LEU A 188 -10.62 -8.64 6.65
N GLN A 189 -10.79 -9.57 7.59
CA GLN A 189 -11.64 -9.37 8.77
C GLN A 189 -11.14 -8.24 9.67
N ALA A 190 -9.82 -8.02 9.73
CA ALA A 190 -9.24 -6.92 10.48
C ALA A 190 -9.54 -5.54 9.91
N LEU A 191 -10.05 -5.47 8.68
CA LEU A 191 -10.52 -4.24 8.03
C LEU A 191 -11.97 -3.88 8.41
N ASP A 192 -12.66 -4.71 9.20
CA ASP A 192 -14.02 -4.39 9.61
C ASP A 192 -14.02 -3.26 10.65
N SER A 193 -14.42 -2.06 10.23
CA SER A 193 -14.50 -0.85 11.07
C SER A 193 -15.49 -0.99 12.22
N ARG A 194 -16.44 -1.94 12.11
CA ARG A 194 -17.46 -2.21 13.14
C ARG A 194 -16.91 -3.09 14.26
N SER A 195 -15.76 -3.71 14.04
CA SER A 195 -15.12 -4.56 15.03
C SER A 195 -14.34 -3.73 16.05
N ARG A 196 -14.35 -4.13 17.33
CA ARG A 196 -13.53 -3.50 18.39
C ARG A 196 -12.05 -3.92 18.32
N GLN A 197 -11.54 -4.20 17.13
CA GLN A 197 -10.17 -4.67 16.95
C GLN A 197 -9.15 -3.57 17.27
N ASP A 198 -7.92 -4.01 17.56
CA ASP A 198 -6.79 -3.12 17.78
C ASP A 198 -6.54 -2.28 16.52
N LYS A 199 -6.49 -0.96 16.68
CA LYS A 199 -6.25 0.00 15.60
C LYS A 199 -4.95 -0.29 14.85
N GLU A 200 -3.92 -0.74 15.56
CA GLU A 200 -2.64 -1.10 14.95
C GLU A 200 -2.79 -2.31 14.02
N ILE A 201 -3.58 -3.31 14.41
CA ILE A 201 -3.83 -4.51 13.60
C ILE A 201 -4.55 -4.12 12.31
N MET A 202 -5.56 -3.26 12.38
CA MET A 202 -6.30 -2.78 11.22
C MET A 202 -5.38 -2.01 10.25
N GLU A 203 -4.56 -1.09 10.76
CA GLU A 203 -3.62 -0.31 9.94
C GLU A 203 -2.55 -1.19 9.26
N LEU A 204 -2.02 -2.18 9.99
CA LEU A 204 -1.10 -3.17 9.42
C LEU A 204 -1.80 -4.01 8.34
N ALA A 205 -3.02 -4.47 8.61
CA ALA A 205 -3.80 -5.25 7.66
C ALA A 205 -4.06 -4.46 6.38
N ALA A 206 -4.43 -3.18 6.48
CA ALA A 206 -4.65 -2.31 5.33
C ALA A 206 -3.39 -2.21 4.44
N ARG A 207 -2.22 -1.95 5.04
CA ARG A 207 -0.95 -1.85 4.29
C ARG A 207 -0.54 -3.17 3.65
N ILE A 208 -0.67 -4.29 4.38
CA ILE A 208 -0.35 -5.62 3.86
C ILE A 208 -1.29 -5.99 2.71
N VAL A 209 -2.60 -5.79 2.85
CA VAL A 209 -3.59 -6.10 1.81
C VAL A 209 -3.34 -5.29 0.54
N VAL A 210 -3.01 -4.00 0.65
CA VAL A 210 -2.63 -3.16 -0.51
C VAL A 210 -1.42 -3.76 -1.24
N LYS A 211 -0.38 -4.16 -0.51
CA LYS A 211 0.85 -4.70 -1.10
C LYS A 211 0.66 -6.10 -1.70
N LEU A 212 -0.28 -6.88 -1.17
CA LEU A 212 -0.57 -8.25 -1.60
C LEU A 212 -1.86 -8.37 -2.43
N ALA A 213 -2.42 -7.26 -2.91
CA ALA A 213 -3.72 -7.24 -3.58
C ALA A 213 -3.78 -8.17 -4.81
N GLY A 214 -2.65 -8.35 -5.52
CA GLY A 214 -2.55 -9.26 -6.67
C GLY A 214 -2.71 -10.74 -6.32
N GLU A 215 -2.45 -11.13 -5.06
CA GLU A 215 -2.58 -12.52 -4.59
C GLU A 215 -3.97 -12.81 -4.01
N ILE A 216 -4.72 -11.75 -3.68
CA ILE A 216 -6.01 -11.84 -3.00
C ILE A 216 -7.13 -11.95 -4.03
N HIS A 217 -7.77 -13.12 -4.07
CA HIS A 217 -8.91 -13.37 -4.95
C HIS A 217 -10.21 -13.23 -4.15
N LEU A 218 -10.90 -12.09 -4.28
CA LEU A 218 -12.09 -11.75 -3.48
C LEU A 218 -13.21 -12.79 -3.57
N LYS A 219 -13.31 -13.52 -4.67
CA LYS A 219 -14.27 -14.62 -4.83
C LYS A 219 -14.17 -15.69 -3.74
N ARG A 220 -12.97 -15.91 -3.18
CA ARG A 220 -12.72 -16.85 -2.09
C ARG A 220 -13.09 -16.29 -0.72
N PHE A 221 -13.26 -14.96 -0.61
CA PHE A 221 -13.46 -14.24 0.64
C PHE A 221 -14.63 -13.26 0.51
N PRO A 222 -15.88 -13.74 0.34
CA PRO A 222 -17.04 -12.88 0.16
C PRO A 222 -17.30 -11.96 1.35
N GLN A 223 -16.88 -12.32 2.57
CA GLN A 223 -16.96 -11.40 3.71
C GLN A 223 -15.94 -10.27 3.63
N GLY A 224 -14.82 -10.45 2.93
CA GLY A 224 -13.76 -9.46 2.83
C GLY A 224 -14.21 -8.18 2.14
N ILE A 225 -15.05 -8.28 1.10
CA ILE A 225 -15.60 -7.08 0.44
C ILE A 225 -16.54 -6.31 1.39
N LEU A 226 -17.27 -6.99 2.27
CA LEU A 226 -18.14 -6.36 3.27
C LEU A 226 -17.30 -5.67 4.36
N CYS A 227 -16.22 -6.29 4.82
CA CYS A 227 -15.28 -5.65 5.75
C CYS A 227 -14.66 -4.40 5.12
N ILE A 228 -14.19 -4.46 3.87
CA ILE A 228 -13.67 -3.28 3.15
C ILE A 228 -14.76 -2.21 2.97
N SER A 229 -15.98 -2.61 2.63
CA SER A 229 -17.13 -1.71 2.47
C SER A 229 -17.49 -0.97 3.76
N SER A 230 -17.22 -1.57 4.93
CA SER A 230 -17.43 -0.95 6.25
C SER A 230 -16.47 0.23 6.51
N LEU A 231 -15.28 0.22 5.90
CA LEU A 231 -14.33 1.36 5.99
C LEU A 231 -14.86 2.61 5.29
N LEU A 232 -15.76 2.43 4.32
CA LEU A 232 -16.41 3.51 3.58
C LEU A 232 -17.77 3.90 4.19
N GLU A 233 -18.22 3.22 5.23
CA GLU A 233 -19.46 3.60 5.91
C GLU A 233 -19.27 4.94 6.58
N THR A 234 -20.04 5.92 6.12
CA THR A 234 -20.35 7.12 6.90
C THR A 234 -20.99 6.63 8.19
N SER A 235 -20.21 6.52 9.26
CA SER A 235 -20.73 6.19 10.59
C SER A 235 -22.01 7.00 10.83
N GLN A 236 -23.06 6.30 11.24
CA GLN A 236 -24.37 6.83 11.57
C GLN A 236 -24.24 8.18 12.27
N ARG A 237 -24.41 9.27 11.52
CA ARG A 237 -24.67 10.58 12.11
C ARG A 237 -25.95 10.44 12.92
N GLN A 238 -25.90 10.69 14.22
CA GLN A 238 -27.09 11.24 14.84
C GLN A 238 -27.34 12.58 14.13
N PRO A 239 -28.56 12.85 13.64
CA PRO A 239 -28.86 14.05 12.85
C PRO A 239 -28.57 15.40 13.54
N ASP A 240 -28.19 15.40 14.82
CA ASP A 240 -28.05 16.58 15.66
C ASP A 240 -26.60 17.01 15.95
N ASP A 241 -25.59 16.38 15.33
CA ASP A 241 -24.18 16.76 15.53
C ASP A 241 -23.63 17.50 14.30
N ASP A 242 -23.61 18.84 14.35
CA ASP A 242 -23.00 19.76 13.36
C ASP A 242 -21.46 19.66 13.29
N SER A 243 -20.86 18.69 13.98
CA SER A 243 -19.41 18.48 14.00
C SER A 243 -18.87 17.99 12.65
N ALA A 244 -17.77 18.59 12.19
CA ALA A 244 -17.06 18.16 11.00
C ALA A 244 -16.68 16.66 11.07
N PRO A 245 -16.61 15.94 9.93
CA PRO A 245 -16.28 14.52 9.94
C PRO A 245 -14.92 14.26 10.60
N SER A 246 -14.87 13.34 11.57
CA SER A 246 -13.65 13.00 12.32
C SER A 246 -12.47 12.64 11.39
N ASP A 247 -11.26 13.04 11.77
CA ASP A 247 -10.02 12.66 11.08
C ASP A 247 -9.85 11.14 10.95
N GLU A 248 -10.35 10.39 11.95
CA GLU A 248 -10.34 8.93 11.92
C GLU A 248 -11.21 8.39 10.78
N PHE A 249 -12.40 8.95 10.58
CA PHE A 249 -13.30 8.56 9.50
C PHE A 249 -12.68 8.85 8.13
N LYS A 250 -12.10 10.05 7.94
CA LYS A 250 -11.39 10.41 6.70
C LYS A 250 -10.25 9.42 6.40
N SER A 251 -9.49 9.05 7.43
CA SER A 251 -8.39 8.07 7.32
C SER A 251 -8.89 6.68 6.91
N LEU A 252 -9.94 6.17 7.55
CA LEU A 252 -10.53 4.87 7.23
C LEU A 252 -11.08 4.83 5.80
N MET A 253 -11.83 5.87 5.41
CA MET A 253 -12.38 5.96 4.06
C MET A 253 -11.29 5.96 3.00
N LYS A 254 -10.23 6.76 3.20
CA LYS A 254 -9.06 6.75 2.32
C LYS A 254 -8.44 5.35 2.22
N GLN A 255 -8.24 4.67 3.35
CA GLN A 255 -7.68 3.33 3.37
C GLN A 255 -8.55 2.33 2.59
N GLY A 256 -9.87 2.35 2.82
CA GLY A 256 -10.82 1.52 2.09
C GLY A 256 -10.74 1.74 0.57
N LEU A 257 -10.69 3.00 0.12
CA LEU A 257 -10.57 3.34 -1.30
C LEU A 257 -9.25 2.87 -1.90
N VAL A 258 -8.12 3.03 -1.20
CA VAL A 258 -6.81 2.56 -1.67
C VAL A 258 -6.75 1.03 -1.77
N ILE A 259 -7.37 0.32 -0.82
CA ILE A 259 -7.49 -1.14 -0.86
C ILE A 259 -8.32 -1.57 -2.08
N LEU A 260 -9.46 -0.93 -2.33
CA LEU A 260 -10.30 -1.21 -3.50
C LEU A 260 -9.56 -0.93 -4.81
N ASP A 261 -8.83 0.18 -4.92
CA ASP A 261 -8.02 0.48 -6.11
C ASP A 261 -6.99 -0.62 -6.38
N SER A 262 -6.31 -1.06 -5.32
CA SER A 262 -5.28 -2.10 -5.41
C SER A 262 -5.86 -3.45 -5.82
N LEU A 263 -7.01 -3.84 -5.24
CA LEU A 263 -7.70 -5.10 -5.56
C LEU A 263 -8.30 -5.09 -6.96
N ALA A 264 -8.88 -3.96 -7.39
CA ALA A 264 -9.47 -3.78 -8.72
C ALA A 264 -8.42 -3.74 -9.84
N ALA A 265 -7.11 -3.78 -9.53
CA ALA A 265 -6.08 -4.01 -10.53
C ALA A 265 -6.19 -5.40 -11.17
N ASP A 266 -6.71 -6.40 -10.43
CA ASP A 266 -7.11 -7.68 -10.99
C ASP A 266 -8.49 -7.59 -11.64
N LYS A 267 -8.64 -8.20 -12.82
CA LYS A 267 -9.86 -8.13 -13.63
C LYS A 267 -11.05 -8.82 -12.96
N HIS A 268 -10.85 -9.94 -12.25
CA HIS A 268 -11.94 -10.68 -11.61
C HIS A 268 -12.42 -9.95 -10.35
N ASN A 269 -11.48 -9.46 -9.54
CA ASN A 269 -11.80 -8.60 -8.40
C ASN A 269 -12.52 -7.33 -8.83
N CYS A 270 -12.06 -6.68 -9.91
CA CYS A 270 -12.74 -5.51 -10.47
C CYS A 270 -14.19 -5.82 -10.84
N SER A 271 -14.47 -6.98 -11.47
CA SER A 271 -15.84 -7.40 -11.78
C SER A 271 -16.70 -7.53 -10.53
N LEU A 272 -16.21 -8.20 -9.50
CA LEU A 272 -16.94 -8.40 -8.24
C LEU A 272 -17.24 -7.07 -7.52
N ILE A 273 -16.27 -6.15 -7.51
CA ILE A 273 -16.47 -4.80 -6.95
C ILE A 273 -17.55 -4.05 -7.74
N CYS A 274 -17.59 -4.22 -9.06
CA CYS A 274 -18.58 -3.56 -9.92
C CYS A 274 -19.99 -4.13 -9.79
N GLU A 275 -20.13 -5.39 -9.35
CA GLU A 275 -21.43 -6.04 -9.14
C GLU A 275 -22.13 -5.49 -7.88
N ASP A 276 -21.37 -5.02 -6.89
CA ASP A 276 -21.90 -4.42 -5.65
C ASP A 276 -22.28 -2.94 -5.83
N GLN A 277 -23.55 -2.69 -6.11
CA GLN A 277 -24.13 -1.36 -6.27
C GLN A 277 -23.99 -0.47 -5.01
N SER A 278 -24.11 -1.07 -3.82
CA SER A 278 -23.97 -0.33 -2.56
C SER A 278 -22.54 0.16 -2.39
N LEU A 279 -21.57 -0.70 -2.70
CA LEU A 279 -20.16 -0.34 -2.65
C LEU A 279 -19.81 0.74 -3.68
N LEU A 280 -20.32 0.65 -4.91
CA LEU A 280 -20.09 1.68 -5.92
C LEU A 280 -20.66 3.05 -5.52
N PHE A 281 -21.85 3.07 -4.89
CA PHE A 281 -22.40 4.30 -4.32
C PHE A 281 -21.47 4.89 -3.25
N LYS A 282 -20.95 4.07 -2.32
CA LYS A 282 -19.99 4.50 -1.30
C LYS A 282 -18.67 5.00 -1.90
N VAL A 283 -18.19 4.37 -2.97
CA VAL A 283 -16.98 4.81 -3.70
C VAL A 283 -17.18 6.19 -4.32
N MET A 284 -18.36 6.46 -4.89
CA MET A 284 -18.67 7.76 -5.52
C MET A 284 -19.04 8.85 -4.51
N ALA A 285 -19.45 8.49 -3.29
CA ALA A 285 -19.97 9.41 -2.28
C ALA A 285 -19.10 10.66 -2.02
N PRO A 286 -17.76 10.56 -1.88
CA PRO A 286 -16.92 11.74 -1.66
C PRO A 286 -16.98 12.76 -2.79
N ILE A 287 -17.23 12.29 -4.03
CA ILE A 287 -17.34 13.13 -5.21
C ILE A 287 -18.78 13.62 -5.39
N SER A 288 -19.79 12.75 -5.24
CA SER A 288 -21.20 13.14 -5.37
C SER A 288 -21.63 14.21 -4.36
N SER A 289 -21.07 14.16 -3.15
CA SER A 289 -21.39 15.12 -2.10
C SER A 289 -20.51 16.38 -2.17
N ASP A 290 -19.65 16.51 -3.18
CA ASP A 290 -18.73 17.64 -3.38
C ASP A 290 -17.94 18.04 -2.12
N MET A 291 -17.57 17.06 -1.29
CA MET A 291 -16.96 17.27 0.03
C MET A 291 -15.70 18.14 -0.05
N LEU A 292 -15.00 18.04 -1.17
CA LEU A 292 -13.77 18.78 -1.45
C LEU A 292 -13.98 20.29 -1.57
N HIS A 293 -15.12 20.75 -2.11
CA HIS A 293 -15.42 22.17 -2.22
C HIS A 293 -16.34 22.68 -1.10
N LEU A 294 -17.18 21.81 -0.52
CA LEU A 294 -18.13 22.20 0.53
C LEU A 294 -17.52 22.24 1.93
N ILE A 295 -16.44 21.50 2.18
CA ILE A 295 -15.79 21.45 3.50
C ILE A 295 -14.43 22.14 3.41
N ASP A 296 -13.43 21.44 2.88
CA ASP A 296 -12.08 21.97 2.74
C ASP A 296 -11.25 21.15 1.74
N HIS A 297 -10.46 21.84 0.91
CA HIS A 297 -9.67 21.20 -0.13
C HIS A 297 -8.53 20.36 0.44
N ASP A 298 -7.82 20.86 1.44
CA ASP A 298 -6.61 20.22 1.97
C ASP A 298 -7.00 19.00 2.80
N GLU A 299 -8.10 19.07 3.56
CA GLU A 299 -8.62 17.95 4.33
C GLU A 299 -9.16 16.82 3.45
N TRP A 300 -9.94 17.13 2.42
CA TRP A 300 -10.65 16.13 1.62
C TRP A 300 -9.95 15.71 0.34
N PHE A 301 -8.88 16.41 -0.06
CA PHE A 301 -8.11 16.06 -1.26
C PHE A 301 -7.70 14.59 -1.28
N SER A 302 -7.16 14.08 -0.17
CA SER A 302 -6.64 12.71 -0.14
C SER A 302 -7.73 11.63 -0.30
N VAL A 303 -8.94 11.89 0.21
CA VAL A 303 -10.10 10.99 0.07
C VAL A 303 -10.68 11.10 -1.35
N ALA A 304 -10.87 12.31 -1.86
CA ALA A 304 -11.39 12.54 -3.22
C ALA A 304 -10.44 11.97 -4.29
N ALA A 305 -9.12 12.12 -4.11
CA ALA A 305 -8.13 11.53 -4.99
C ALA A 305 -8.23 10.00 -5.01
N ALA A 306 -8.34 9.36 -3.84
CA ALA A 306 -8.50 7.91 -3.75
C ALA A 306 -9.81 7.43 -4.39
N SER A 307 -10.91 8.16 -4.19
CA SER A 307 -12.21 7.87 -4.81
C SER A 307 -12.14 7.94 -6.34
N LEU A 308 -11.58 9.03 -6.88
CA LEU A 308 -11.38 9.20 -8.32
C LEU A 308 -10.45 8.15 -8.91
N GLN A 309 -9.45 7.65 -8.16
CA GLN A 309 -8.57 6.57 -8.62
C GLN A 309 -9.36 5.28 -8.83
N VAL A 310 -10.14 4.84 -7.83
CA VAL A 310 -10.99 3.65 -7.94
C VAL A 310 -11.98 3.80 -9.09
N MET A 311 -12.66 4.94 -9.19
CA MET A 311 -13.61 5.23 -10.27
C MET A 311 -12.92 5.16 -11.64
N CYS A 312 -11.75 5.78 -11.79
CA CYS A 312 -11.00 5.78 -13.05
C CYS A 312 -10.58 4.36 -13.47
N ARG A 313 -10.09 3.55 -12.53
CA ARG A 313 -9.71 2.15 -12.78
C ARG A 313 -10.89 1.32 -13.27
N ILE A 314 -12.05 1.46 -12.62
CA ILE A 314 -13.25 0.72 -13.01
C ILE A 314 -13.79 1.24 -14.36
N VAL A 315 -13.94 2.54 -14.54
CA VAL A 315 -14.49 3.15 -15.76
C VAL A 315 -13.66 2.81 -17.00
N THR A 316 -12.34 2.68 -16.85
CA THR A 316 -11.43 2.32 -17.95
C THR A 316 -11.41 0.83 -18.26
N SER A 317 -12.04 -0.01 -17.43
CA SER A 317 -12.13 -1.44 -17.68
C SER A 317 -13.02 -1.75 -18.91
N PRO A 318 -12.57 -2.66 -19.80
CA PRO A 318 -13.32 -3.02 -21.00
C PRO A 318 -14.54 -3.89 -20.69
N GLY A 319 -15.50 -3.91 -21.61
CA GLY A 319 -16.71 -4.73 -21.50
C GLY A 319 -17.68 -4.27 -20.41
N SER A 320 -18.50 -5.22 -19.92
CA SER A 320 -19.59 -5.00 -18.97
C SER A 320 -19.12 -4.52 -17.60
N THR A 321 -17.92 -4.93 -17.16
CA THR A 321 -17.32 -4.53 -15.88
C THR A 321 -17.29 -3.01 -15.71
N GLY A 322 -16.67 -2.31 -16.67
CA GLY A 322 -16.65 -0.84 -16.63
C GLY A 322 -17.96 -0.19 -17.08
N GLU A 323 -18.79 -0.90 -17.85
CA GLU A 323 -20.05 -0.36 -18.38
C GLU A 323 -21.05 -0.03 -17.28
N ASN A 324 -21.13 -0.89 -16.26
CA ASN A 324 -22.00 -0.67 -15.11
C ASN A 324 -21.69 0.66 -14.41
N LEU A 325 -20.41 0.90 -14.04
CA LEU A 325 -20.04 2.17 -13.40
C LEU A 325 -20.18 3.37 -14.35
N ARG A 326 -19.85 3.21 -15.65
CA ARG A 326 -20.08 4.27 -16.64
C ARG A 326 -21.55 4.70 -16.69
N ASN A 327 -22.48 3.75 -16.66
CA ASN A 327 -23.91 4.03 -16.68
C ASN A 327 -24.40 4.65 -15.36
N GLN A 328 -23.87 4.22 -14.21
CA GLN A 328 -24.20 4.82 -12.91
C GLN A 328 -23.72 6.27 -12.80
N ILE A 329 -22.47 6.54 -13.21
CA ILE A 329 -21.94 7.90 -13.23
C ILE A 329 -22.75 8.75 -14.21
N HIS A 330 -23.08 8.20 -15.39
CA HIS A 330 -23.91 8.90 -16.39
C HIS A 330 -25.28 9.30 -15.85
N GLY A 331 -25.90 8.44 -15.04
CA GLY A 331 -27.19 8.73 -14.39
C GLY A 331 -27.10 9.66 -13.16
N ASN A 332 -25.90 9.95 -12.66
CA ASN A 332 -25.70 10.72 -11.42
C ASN A 332 -25.21 12.14 -11.73
N LYS A 333 -26.15 13.10 -11.68
CA LYS A 333 -25.89 14.51 -12.04
C LYS A 333 -24.93 15.18 -11.07
N GLU A 334 -25.02 14.83 -9.79
CA GLU A 334 -24.20 15.37 -8.71
C GLU A 334 -22.73 15.03 -8.94
N VAL A 335 -22.42 13.74 -9.19
CA VAL A 335 -21.06 13.28 -9.49
C VAL A 335 -20.48 14.00 -10.73
N ILE A 336 -21.27 14.14 -11.80
CA ILE A 336 -20.84 14.85 -13.02
C ILE A 336 -20.56 16.32 -12.72
N SER A 337 -21.48 17.00 -12.03
CA SER A 337 -21.34 18.42 -11.68
C SER A 337 -20.10 18.68 -10.83
N SER A 338 -19.86 17.86 -9.81
CA SER A 338 -18.67 17.97 -8.96
C SER A 338 -17.39 17.72 -9.74
N MET A 339 -17.37 16.73 -10.64
CA MET A 339 -16.25 16.52 -11.56
C MET A 339 -16.00 17.71 -12.49
N GLU A 340 -17.04 18.32 -13.05
CA GLU A 340 -16.91 19.54 -13.85
C GLU A 340 -16.35 20.72 -13.03
N GLN A 341 -16.79 20.86 -11.78
CA GLN A 341 -16.28 21.87 -10.85
C GLN A 341 -14.79 21.66 -10.53
N ILE A 342 -14.34 20.40 -10.36
CA ILE A 342 -12.93 20.05 -10.19
C ILE A 342 -12.08 20.53 -11.39
N LEU A 343 -12.61 20.46 -12.63
CA LEU A 343 -11.89 20.93 -13.82
C LEU A 343 -11.73 22.47 -13.87
N GLU A 344 -12.70 23.19 -13.32
CA GLU A 344 -12.74 24.65 -13.28
C GLU A 344 -12.03 25.23 -12.04
N CYS A 345 -11.86 24.42 -10.99
CA CYS A 345 -11.24 24.84 -9.73
C CYS A 345 -9.70 24.94 -9.82
N LYS A 346 -9.17 26.13 -9.49
CA LYS A 346 -7.72 26.40 -9.49
C LYS A 346 -6.97 25.59 -8.41
N THR A 347 -7.57 25.39 -7.25
CA THR A 347 -6.96 24.63 -6.14
C THR A 347 -6.88 23.14 -6.50
N CYS A 348 -7.98 22.56 -7.01
CA CYS A 348 -7.99 21.20 -7.56
C CYS A 348 -6.93 20.97 -8.65
N ARG A 349 -6.66 22.00 -9.46
CA ARG A 349 -5.65 21.93 -10.51
C ARG A 349 -4.23 21.75 -9.96
N LYS A 350 -3.88 22.42 -8.85
CA LYS A 350 -2.57 22.24 -8.18
C LYS A 350 -2.37 20.78 -7.75
N HIS A 351 -3.44 20.15 -7.31
CA HIS A 351 -3.49 18.76 -6.86
C HIS A 351 -3.62 17.72 -7.99
N LYS A 352 -3.66 18.17 -9.26
CA LYS A 352 -3.72 17.30 -10.46
C LYS A 352 -4.93 16.35 -10.53
N LEU A 353 -6.00 16.62 -9.77
CA LEU A 353 -7.24 15.81 -9.81
C LEU A 353 -7.88 15.78 -11.20
N TYR A 354 -7.69 16.83 -12.00
CA TYR A 354 -8.18 16.93 -13.37
C TYR A 354 -7.76 15.74 -14.24
N ILE A 355 -6.60 15.11 -13.98
CA ILE A 355 -6.12 13.96 -14.78
C ILE A 355 -7.11 12.80 -14.68
N LEU A 356 -7.55 12.48 -13.46
CA LEU A 356 -8.50 11.39 -13.22
C LEU A 356 -9.87 11.75 -13.76
N VAL A 357 -10.31 12.99 -13.54
CA VAL A 357 -11.61 13.48 -14.01
C VAL A 357 -11.71 13.44 -15.54
N ILE A 358 -10.70 13.94 -16.26
CA ILE A 358 -10.67 13.90 -17.73
C ILE A 358 -10.78 12.45 -18.21
N LYS A 359 -10.01 11.53 -17.62
CA LYS A 359 -10.06 10.10 -17.97
C LYS A 359 -11.43 9.47 -17.74
N ILE A 360 -12.09 9.80 -16.63
CA ILE A 360 -13.44 9.30 -16.31
C ILE A 360 -14.46 9.87 -17.30
N LEU A 361 -14.59 11.19 -17.39
CA LEU A 361 -15.62 11.86 -18.20
C LEU A 361 -15.50 11.51 -19.69
N THR A 362 -14.27 11.36 -20.18
CA THR A 362 -13.97 10.93 -21.55
C THR A 362 -14.60 9.57 -21.85
N LYS A 363 -14.56 8.62 -20.91
CA LYS A 363 -15.08 7.25 -21.12
C LYS A 363 -16.59 7.11 -20.97
N LEU A 364 -17.29 8.10 -20.42
CA LEU A 364 -18.74 8.06 -20.24
C LEU A 364 -19.49 8.13 -21.58
N PRO A 365 -20.66 7.48 -21.70
CA PRO A 365 -21.50 7.58 -22.88
C PRO A 365 -22.02 9.00 -23.10
N MET A 366 -22.36 9.31 -24.35
CA MET A 366 -23.00 10.57 -24.75
C MET A 366 -24.48 10.30 -25.02
N ASP A 367 -25.38 11.16 -24.53
CA ASP A 367 -26.82 11.02 -24.81
C ASP A 367 -27.08 11.14 -26.31
N ALA A 368 -27.74 10.15 -26.90
CA ALA A 368 -28.04 10.11 -28.33
C ALA A 368 -29.16 11.10 -28.73
N ALA A 369 -29.90 11.66 -27.77
CA ALA A 369 -31.06 12.52 -28.02
C ALA A 369 -30.82 13.97 -27.53
N PRO A 370 -30.98 14.99 -28.40
CA PRO A 370 -30.90 16.38 -27.99
C PRO A 370 -32.10 16.76 -27.11
N GLY A 371 -31.85 17.26 -25.89
CA GLY A 371 -32.93 17.91 -25.13
C GLY A 371 -32.78 18.01 -23.60
N VAL A 372 -32.32 16.96 -22.90
CA VAL A 372 -32.43 16.92 -21.41
C VAL A 372 -31.13 16.57 -20.66
N GLY A 373 -30.08 16.08 -21.35
CA GLY A 373 -28.75 15.80 -20.75
C GLY A 373 -27.54 16.32 -21.55
N THR A 374 -27.76 16.94 -22.71
CA THR A 374 -26.68 17.32 -23.64
C THR A 374 -25.84 18.51 -23.19
N LYS A 375 -26.37 19.39 -22.32
CA LYS A 375 -25.70 20.64 -21.91
C LYS A 375 -24.41 20.43 -21.11
N SER A 376 -24.35 19.46 -20.20
CA SER A 376 -23.15 19.18 -19.38
C SER A 376 -22.02 18.62 -20.24
N ARG A 377 -22.33 17.66 -21.13
CA ARG A 377 -21.36 17.07 -22.04
C ARG A 377 -20.84 18.05 -23.09
N GLY A 378 -21.67 18.96 -23.59
CA GLY A 378 -21.22 20.08 -24.41
C GLY A 378 -20.22 21.00 -23.70
N LYS A 379 -20.45 21.28 -22.40
CA LYS A 379 -19.51 22.03 -21.55
C LYS A 379 -18.17 21.32 -21.41
N PHE A 380 -18.17 19.99 -21.26
CA PHE A 380 -16.93 19.20 -21.23
C PHE A 380 -16.12 19.32 -22.53
N ILE A 381 -16.77 19.15 -23.70
CA ILE A 381 -16.10 19.29 -25.01
C ILE A 381 -15.50 20.68 -25.17
N LYS A 382 -16.27 21.74 -24.86
CA LYS A 382 -15.79 23.13 -24.89
C LYS A 382 -14.59 23.35 -23.96
N THR A 383 -14.64 22.75 -22.76
CA THR A 383 -13.56 22.86 -21.78
C THR A 383 -12.29 22.17 -22.28
N MET A 384 -12.39 20.96 -22.87
CA MET A 384 -11.24 20.27 -23.44
C MET A 384 -10.67 21.03 -24.65
N ALA A 385 -11.52 21.54 -25.54
CA ALA A 385 -11.11 22.36 -26.68
C ALA A 385 -10.32 23.58 -26.21
N ARG A 386 -10.87 24.34 -25.26
CA ARG A 386 -10.20 25.52 -24.67
C ARG A 386 -8.86 25.18 -24.01
N ILE A 387 -8.76 24.02 -23.34
CA ILE A 387 -7.50 23.57 -22.72
C ILE A 387 -6.46 23.23 -23.79
N LEU A 388 -6.87 22.58 -24.88
CA LEU A 388 -5.96 22.24 -25.97
C LEU A 388 -5.48 23.50 -26.71
N THR A 389 -6.39 24.44 -26.96
CA THR A 389 -6.17 25.64 -27.78
C THR A 389 -5.63 26.84 -26.99
N SER A 390 -5.50 26.76 -25.67
CA SER A 390 -4.93 27.85 -24.86
C SER A 390 -3.45 28.11 -25.20
N ASP A 391 -3.14 29.35 -25.56
CA ASP A 391 -1.77 29.82 -25.85
C ASP A 391 -0.98 30.22 -24.59
N SER A 392 -1.51 29.95 -23.39
CA SER A 392 -0.80 30.30 -22.16
C SER A 392 0.41 29.39 -21.95
N GLU A 393 1.61 29.99 -21.93
CA GLU A 393 2.89 29.33 -21.58
C GLU A 393 2.86 28.65 -20.19
N THR A 394 1.91 29.03 -19.33
CA THR A 394 1.73 28.49 -17.97
C THR A 394 0.86 27.24 -17.91
N GLN A 395 0.26 26.79 -19.01
CA GLN A 395 -0.58 25.60 -19.05
C GLN A 395 0.28 24.34 -19.10
N ASP A 396 0.05 23.42 -18.17
CA ASP A 396 0.75 22.14 -18.09
C ASP A 396 0.66 21.37 -19.43
N SER A 397 1.80 21.10 -20.07
CA SER A 397 1.82 20.36 -21.35
C SER A 397 1.10 19.00 -21.26
N SER A 398 1.11 18.38 -20.08
CA SER A 398 0.42 17.12 -19.84
C SER A 398 -1.10 17.26 -19.84
N ILE A 399 -1.66 18.38 -19.34
CA ILE A 399 -3.12 18.63 -19.40
C ILE A 399 -3.57 18.89 -20.83
N ARG A 400 -2.75 19.61 -21.63
CA ARG A 400 -3.06 19.87 -23.05
C ARG A 400 -3.10 18.57 -23.84
N LYS A 401 -2.11 17.69 -23.62
CA LYS A 401 -2.06 16.36 -24.24
C LYS A 401 -3.30 15.53 -23.89
N LEU A 402 -3.64 15.43 -22.60
CA LEU A 402 -4.81 14.67 -22.15
C LEU A 402 -6.13 15.22 -22.72
N ALA A 403 -6.28 16.55 -22.79
CA ALA A 403 -7.45 17.16 -23.41
C ALA A 403 -7.52 16.84 -24.90
N GLY A 404 -6.39 16.86 -25.60
CA GLY A 404 -6.30 16.45 -26.99
C GLY A 404 -6.70 14.99 -27.22
N GLU A 405 -6.15 14.06 -26.44
CA GLU A 405 -6.51 12.63 -26.49
C GLU A 405 -8.02 12.42 -26.25
N ALA A 406 -8.60 13.17 -25.30
CA ALA A 406 -10.04 13.15 -25.05
C ALA A 406 -10.84 13.62 -26.27
N LEU A 407 -10.46 14.73 -26.90
CA LEU A 407 -11.14 15.26 -28.09
C LEU A 407 -11.02 14.30 -29.29
N ALA A 408 -9.85 13.70 -29.50
CA ALA A 408 -9.64 12.72 -30.57
C ALA A 408 -10.56 11.50 -30.41
N MET A 409 -10.71 10.98 -29.19
CA MET A 409 -11.62 9.86 -28.94
C MET A 409 -13.10 10.26 -29.07
N LEU A 410 -13.48 11.42 -28.52
CA LEU A 410 -14.85 11.91 -28.60
C LEU A 410 -15.27 12.22 -30.05
N SER A 411 -14.37 12.76 -30.87
CA SER A 411 -14.64 13.02 -32.29
C SER A 411 -14.80 11.73 -33.09
N GLU A 412 -14.06 10.66 -32.76
CA GLU A 412 -14.22 9.36 -33.42
C GLU A 412 -15.58 8.73 -33.09
N LYS A 413 -15.96 8.73 -31.80
CA LYS A 413 -17.13 8.00 -31.32
C LYS A 413 -18.45 8.79 -31.37
N TYR A 414 -18.38 10.12 -31.25
CA TYR A 414 -19.54 11.00 -31.05
C TYR A 414 -19.49 12.28 -31.90
N ALA A 415 -18.94 12.21 -33.11
CA ALA A 415 -18.76 13.36 -34.02
C ALA A 415 -19.97 14.28 -34.12
N THR A 416 -21.18 13.71 -34.24
CA THR A 416 -22.43 14.48 -34.35
C THR A 416 -22.66 15.41 -33.17
N ILE A 417 -22.59 14.88 -31.95
CA ILE A 417 -22.80 15.64 -30.72
C ILE A 417 -21.66 16.64 -30.52
N PHE A 418 -20.44 16.21 -30.86
CA PHE A 418 -19.25 17.04 -30.75
C PHE A 418 -19.37 18.36 -31.51
N LEU A 419 -19.73 18.31 -32.80
CA LEU A 419 -19.88 19.53 -33.60
C LEU A 419 -21.11 20.35 -33.22
N LYS A 420 -22.25 19.71 -32.94
CA LYS A 420 -23.47 20.43 -32.56
C LYS A 420 -23.29 21.23 -31.27
N GLU A 421 -22.57 20.68 -30.30
CA GLU A 421 -22.31 21.38 -29.05
C GLU A 421 -21.19 22.42 -29.16
N ASN A 422 -20.20 22.22 -30.05
CA ASN A 422 -19.02 23.07 -30.13
C ASN A 422 -18.54 23.36 -31.57
N GLY A 423 -19.40 23.92 -32.44
CA GLY A 423 -19.06 24.17 -33.85
C GLY A 423 -17.77 24.99 -34.06
N GLY A 424 -17.53 26.00 -33.22
CA GLY A 424 -16.33 26.85 -33.29
C GLY A 424 -15.00 26.12 -33.04
N VAL A 425 -15.03 24.88 -32.56
CA VAL A 425 -13.82 24.06 -32.36
C VAL A 425 -13.08 23.78 -33.66
N VAL A 426 -13.78 23.74 -34.79
CA VAL A 426 -13.18 23.45 -36.09
C VAL A 426 -12.17 24.53 -36.46
N ASP A 427 -12.54 25.79 -36.27
CA ASP A 427 -11.67 26.93 -36.55
C ASP A 427 -10.48 26.98 -35.60
N ASP A 428 -10.69 26.69 -34.32
CA ASP A 428 -9.62 26.68 -33.32
C ASP A 428 -8.60 25.57 -33.60
N LEU A 429 -9.06 24.35 -33.89
CA LEU A 429 -8.18 23.24 -34.29
C LEU A 429 -7.43 23.55 -35.58
N SER A 430 -8.10 24.19 -36.54
CA SER A 430 -7.49 24.58 -37.80
C SER A 430 -6.40 25.62 -37.62
N ARG A 431 -6.62 26.61 -36.75
CA ARG A 431 -5.60 27.59 -36.36
C ARG A 431 -4.40 26.91 -35.69
N MET A 432 -4.65 25.94 -34.81
CA MET A 432 -3.58 25.17 -34.15
C MET A 432 -2.71 24.38 -35.12
N LEU A 433 -3.23 23.87 -36.24
CA LEU A 433 -2.43 23.14 -37.24
C LEU A 433 -1.28 23.98 -37.79
N PHE A 434 -1.48 25.29 -37.90
CA PHE A 434 -0.48 26.22 -38.42
C PHE A 434 0.37 26.83 -37.31
N ASN A 435 -0.24 27.13 -36.16
CA ASN A 435 0.36 28.02 -35.17
C ASN A 435 0.91 27.30 -33.93
N ALA A 436 0.53 26.05 -33.65
CA ALA A 436 0.99 25.40 -32.42
C ALA A 436 2.50 25.11 -32.47
N ASP A 437 3.25 25.45 -31.43
CA ASP A 437 4.72 25.27 -31.40
C ASP A 437 5.16 23.80 -31.35
N HIS A 438 4.36 22.96 -30.67
CA HIS A 438 4.66 21.54 -30.52
C HIS A 438 3.91 20.68 -31.56
N ASN A 439 4.67 19.86 -32.29
CA ASN A 439 4.13 18.91 -33.27
C ASN A 439 3.07 17.96 -32.69
N ALA A 440 3.20 17.56 -31.42
CA ALA A 440 2.21 16.70 -30.75
C ALA A 440 0.80 17.30 -30.79
N TYR A 441 0.65 18.60 -30.57
CA TYR A 441 -0.67 19.25 -30.59
C TYR A 441 -1.22 19.40 -32.01
N ARG A 442 -0.33 19.62 -32.99
CA ARG A 442 -0.71 19.63 -34.42
C ARG A 442 -1.22 18.27 -34.86
N ILE A 443 -0.58 17.18 -34.43
CA ILE A 443 -1.02 15.81 -34.71
C ILE A 443 -2.40 15.58 -34.13
N THR A 444 -2.60 15.88 -32.84
CA THR A 444 -3.91 15.68 -32.21
C THR A 444 -5.03 16.52 -32.83
N ALA A 445 -4.73 17.77 -33.24
CA ALA A 445 -5.68 18.59 -33.96
C ALA A 445 -6.03 17.98 -35.34
N ALA A 446 -5.02 17.49 -36.07
CA ALA A 446 -5.21 16.82 -37.36
C ALA A 446 -6.04 15.54 -37.23
N GLU A 447 -5.76 14.71 -36.23
CA GLU A 447 -6.51 13.49 -35.92
C GLU A 447 -7.97 13.79 -35.58
N THR A 448 -8.21 14.78 -34.71
CA THR A 448 -9.56 15.21 -34.32
C THR A 448 -10.35 15.67 -35.54
N LEU A 449 -9.78 16.55 -36.37
CA LEU A 449 -10.43 17.02 -37.60
C LEU A 449 -10.72 15.86 -38.57
N LYS A 450 -9.76 14.95 -38.77
CA LYS A 450 -9.96 13.76 -39.60
C LYS A 450 -11.12 12.91 -39.10
N HIS A 451 -11.21 12.64 -37.80
CA HIS A 451 -12.32 11.87 -37.23
C HIS A 451 -13.66 12.55 -37.44
N LEU A 452 -13.75 13.87 -37.23
CA LEU A 452 -14.97 14.63 -37.50
C LEU A 452 -15.40 14.49 -38.96
N CYS A 453 -14.47 14.59 -39.92
CA CYS A 453 -14.78 14.41 -41.34
C CYS A 453 -15.26 13.00 -41.70
N MET A 454 -14.69 11.98 -41.04
CA MET A 454 -15.03 10.58 -41.31
C MET A 454 -16.36 10.16 -40.67
N HIS A 455 -16.67 10.68 -39.49
CA HIS A 455 -17.76 10.18 -38.64
C HIS A 455 -18.97 11.11 -38.54
N TYR A 456 -18.85 12.38 -38.93
CA TYR A 456 -20.00 13.28 -39.01
C TYR A 456 -20.83 13.01 -40.27
N LYS A 457 -22.11 12.67 -40.11
CA LYS A 457 -22.98 12.21 -41.21
C LYS A 457 -24.15 13.13 -41.52
N GLU A 458 -24.37 14.17 -40.73
CA GLU A 458 -25.47 15.09 -40.97
C GLU A 458 -25.10 16.10 -42.06
N ASN A 459 -26.06 16.47 -42.90
CA ASN A 459 -25.86 17.45 -43.96
C ASN A 459 -26.49 18.78 -43.56
N ASP A 460 -25.83 19.46 -42.64
CA ASP A 460 -26.26 20.74 -42.07
C ASP A 460 -25.18 21.83 -42.24
N ASP A 461 -25.38 22.97 -41.60
CA ASP A 461 -24.43 24.09 -41.69
C ASP A 461 -23.10 23.78 -41.00
N CYS A 462 -23.08 22.94 -39.96
CA CYS A 462 -21.85 22.46 -39.33
C CYS A 462 -21.02 21.61 -40.31
N PHE A 463 -21.67 20.77 -41.12
CA PHE A 463 -20.98 20.01 -42.17
C PHE A 463 -20.38 20.92 -43.24
N LYS A 464 -21.12 21.93 -43.70
CA LYS A 464 -20.62 22.90 -44.70
C LYS A 464 -19.41 23.64 -44.17
N GLU A 465 -19.45 24.07 -42.92
CA GLU A 465 -18.34 24.78 -42.26
C GLU A 465 -17.13 23.87 -42.11
N LEU A 466 -17.31 22.64 -41.61
CA LEU A 466 -16.25 21.63 -41.54
C LEU A 466 -15.59 21.39 -42.91
N MET A 467 -16.39 21.17 -43.96
CA MET A 467 -15.88 20.91 -45.30
C MET A 467 -15.21 22.13 -45.94
N LYS A 468 -15.70 23.34 -45.64
CA LYS A 468 -15.06 24.59 -46.07
C LYS A 468 -13.68 24.70 -45.44
N THR A 469 -13.57 24.57 -44.13
CA THR A 469 -12.30 24.67 -43.42
C THR A 469 -11.34 23.56 -43.84
N MET A 470 -11.85 22.35 -44.07
CA MET A 470 -11.03 21.22 -44.55
C MET A 470 -10.41 21.46 -45.93
N LYS A 471 -11.08 22.16 -46.86
CA LYS A 471 -10.45 22.49 -48.16
C LYS A 471 -9.15 23.24 -47.99
N ASP A 472 -9.08 24.13 -47.01
CA ASP A 472 -7.92 24.97 -46.74
C ASP A 472 -6.82 24.21 -45.98
N VAL A 473 -7.19 23.27 -45.11
CA VAL A 473 -6.22 22.57 -44.23
C VAL A 473 -5.87 21.14 -44.65
N THR A 474 -6.59 20.52 -45.59
CA THR A 474 -6.38 19.12 -46.04
C THR A 474 -4.93 18.80 -46.42
N PRO A 475 -4.22 19.63 -47.24
CA PRO A 475 -2.84 19.34 -47.59
C PRO A 475 -1.94 19.25 -46.35
N LYS A 476 -2.20 20.09 -45.35
CA LYS A 476 -1.41 20.16 -44.12
C LYS A 476 -1.73 19.00 -43.17
N VAL A 477 -3.00 18.66 -43.01
CA VAL A 477 -3.46 17.48 -42.24
C VAL A 477 -2.81 16.21 -42.78
N ASN A 478 -2.88 16.00 -44.11
CA ASN A 478 -2.27 14.84 -44.75
C ASN A 478 -0.75 14.83 -44.58
N PHE A 479 -0.08 15.97 -44.76
CA PHE A 479 1.36 16.06 -44.55
C PHE A 479 1.77 15.69 -43.12
N ILE A 480 1.09 16.24 -42.10
CA ILE A 480 1.40 15.99 -40.69
C ILE A 480 1.20 14.51 -40.34
N LEU A 481 0.06 13.93 -40.69
CA LEU A 481 -0.25 12.54 -40.37
C LEU A 481 0.67 11.56 -41.12
N PHE A 482 0.99 11.83 -42.39
CA PHE A 482 1.87 10.98 -43.19
C PHE A 482 3.33 11.02 -42.69
N SER A 483 3.80 12.20 -42.30
CA SER A 483 5.15 12.38 -41.72
C SER A 483 5.32 11.59 -40.42
N CYS A 484 4.25 11.44 -39.63
CA CYS A 484 4.27 10.64 -38.41
C CYS A 484 4.17 9.13 -38.66
N SER A 485 3.49 8.68 -39.72
CA SER A 485 3.40 7.24 -40.04
C SER A 485 4.72 6.62 -40.55
N LEU A 486 5.71 7.45 -40.87
CA LEU A 486 7.03 7.03 -41.38
C LEU A 486 8.16 7.12 -40.33
N ALA A 487 7.85 7.60 -39.12
CA ALA A 487 8.77 7.70 -37.98
C ALA A 487 8.36 6.70 -36.91
#